data_AF-A0A0F8WSD0-F1
#
_entry.id   AF-A0A0F8WSD0-F1
#
_cell.length_a   1.000
_cell.length_b   1.000
_cell.length_c   1.000
_cell.angle_alpha   90.00
_cell.angle_beta   90.00
_cell.angle_gamma   90.00
#
_symmetry.space_group_name_H-M   'P 1'
#
loop_
_entity.id
_entity.type
_entity.pdbx_description
1 polymer ?
#
loop_
_entity_poly.entity_id
_entity_poly.type
_entity_poly.pdbx_seq_one_letter_code
_entity_poly.pdbx_strand_id
1 'polypeptide(L)'
;TDLHEGRKRLRYWTALALLRGVMSSPAAGVEMIKNRIKKGAFEAEPEEDLDSDANPVLDDDYDSARDFAPTSIISKTDWTDSENNKLNHLAAQLEDLHGIKHDLKAAQTFEIITKWLKEGYNPLVFCRFIKTANYLGEILKESLKKINVQVVTSEDPDEIRKSRIDEMLSSPRKVLIATDCLSEGINLQDQLQRFCIMTCRGTQTAWNSVKAGSTATDSRRKRSRPIFCMAPTIP
;
A
#
# COMPACT_ATOMS: atom_id res chain seq x y z
N THR A 1 3.08 25.38 -28.67
CA THR A 1 1.93 25.34 -27.75
C THR A 1 1.90 24.03 -26.99
N ASP A 2 2.29 22.94 -27.64
CA ASP A 2 2.20 21.56 -27.13
C ASP A 2 3.17 21.27 -25.96
N LEU A 3 4.40 21.83 -25.99
CA LEU A 3 5.36 21.73 -24.88
C LEU A 3 4.84 22.29 -23.54
N HIS A 4 3.98 23.32 -23.58
CA HIS A 4 3.42 23.92 -22.37
C HIS A 4 2.25 23.08 -21.81
N GLU A 5 1.56 22.35 -22.68
CA GLU A 5 0.46 21.45 -22.32
C GLU A 5 0.98 20.14 -21.72
N GLY A 6 2.03 19.55 -22.31
CA GLY A 6 2.74 18.38 -21.76
C GLY A 6 3.30 18.64 -20.35
N ARG A 7 3.93 19.81 -20.13
CA ARG A 7 4.45 20.19 -18.80
C ARG A 7 3.35 20.37 -17.76
N LYS A 8 2.19 20.93 -18.13
CA LYS A 8 1.02 21.06 -17.24
C LYS A 8 0.45 19.69 -16.87
N ARG A 9 0.35 18.79 -17.86
CA ARG A 9 -0.14 17.42 -17.67
C ARG A 9 0.77 16.62 -16.74
N LEU A 10 2.08 16.73 -16.93
CA LEU A 10 3.07 16.08 -16.08
C LEU A 10 3.02 16.58 -14.62
N ARG A 11 2.88 17.90 -14.42
CA ARG A 11 2.67 18.51 -13.09
C ARG A 11 1.40 17.99 -12.42
N TYR A 12 0.31 17.89 -13.18
CA TYR A 12 -0.95 17.35 -12.69
C TYR A 12 -0.82 15.87 -12.25
N TRP A 13 -0.19 15.04 -13.07
CA TRP A 13 0.06 13.63 -12.72
C TRP A 13 0.98 13.48 -11.52
N THR A 14 2.01 14.32 -11.41
CA THR A 14 2.89 14.37 -10.24
C THR A 14 2.11 14.70 -8.97
N ALA A 15 1.24 15.71 -9.01
CA ALA A 15 0.39 16.07 -7.88
C ALA A 15 -0.57 14.94 -7.49
N LEU A 16 -1.20 14.28 -8.47
CA LEU A 16 -2.10 13.15 -8.24
C LEU A 16 -1.37 11.95 -7.62
N ALA A 17 -0.17 11.67 -8.09
CA ALA A 17 0.70 10.61 -7.58
C ALA A 17 1.08 10.87 -6.10
N LEU A 18 1.55 12.09 -5.79
CA LEU A 18 1.86 12.51 -4.42
C LEU A 18 0.64 12.42 -3.50
N LEU A 19 -0.53 12.87 -3.96
CA LEU A 19 -1.77 12.80 -3.20
C LEU A 19 -2.14 11.34 -2.86
N ARG A 20 -2.00 10.41 -3.81
CA ARG A 20 -2.25 8.97 -3.55
C ARG A 20 -1.32 8.41 -2.48
N GLY A 21 -0.06 8.84 -2.46
CA GLY A 21 0.90 8.49 -1.41
C GLY A 21 0.45 8.93 -0.03
N VAL A 22 0.21 10.23 0.11
CA VAL A 22 -0.24 10.86 1.38
C VAL A 22 -1.54 10.24 1.88
N MET A 23 -2.48 9.99 0.98
CA MET A 23 -3.76 9.33 1.28
C MET A 23 -3.61 7.86 1.70
N SER A 24 -2.51 7.19 1.31
CA SER A 24 -2.22 5.83 1.72
C SER A 24 -1.70 5.80 3.15
N SER A 25 -0.62 6.52 3.42
CA SER A 25 -0.05 6.76 4.76
C SER A 25 0.89 7.96 4.76
N PRO A 26 1.15 8.59 5.92
CA PRO A 26 2.17 9.62 6.07
C PRO A 26 3.55 9.15 5.58
N ALA A 27 3.94 7.92 5.93
CA ALA A 27 5.22 7.33 5.54
C ALA A 27 5.40 7.19 4.02
N ALA A 28 4.34 6.78 3.31
CA ALA A 28 4.37 6.72 1.85
C ALA A 28 4.49 8.12 1.22
N GLY A 29 3.75 9.11 1.75
CA GLY A 29 3.85 10.51 1.31
C GLY A 29 5.27 11.09 1.48
N VAL A 30 5.88 10.88 2.64
CA VAL A 30 7.26 11.32 2.94
C VAL A 30 8.26 10.69 1.98
N GLU A 31 8.17 9.38 1.76
CA GLU A 31 9.05 8.68 0.82
C GLU A 31 8.96 9.30 -0.58
N MET A 32 7.74 9.51 -1.09
CA MET A 32 7.52 10.04 -2.43
C MET A 32 8.10 11.42 -2.62
N ILE A 33 7.93 12.29 -1.62
CA ILE A 33 8.47 13.65 -1.65
C ILE A 33 10.00 13.61 -1.58
N LYS A 34 10.58 12.85 -0.64
CA LYS A 34 12.04 12.78 -0.43
C LYS A 34 12.75 12.13 -1.63
N ASN A 35 12.22 11.05 -2.17
CA ASN A 35 12.80 10.38 -3.33
C ASN A 35 12.82 11.29 -4.56
N ARG A 36 11.80 12.13 -4.72
CA ARG A 36 11.78 13.15 -5.77
C ARG A 36 12.83 14.23 -5.56
N ILE A 37 12.95 14.77 -4.34
CA ILE A 37 13.95 15.81 -4.05
C ILE A 37 15.36 15.29 -4.35
N LYS A 38 15.62 14.02 -4.03
CA LYS A 38 16.90 13.35 -4.34
C LYS A 38 17.12 13.13 -5.84
N LYS A 39 16.12 12.63 -6.57
CA LYS A 39 16.24 12.35 -8.01
C LYS A 39 16.38 13.62 -8.86
N GLY A 40 15.66 14.69 -8.50
CA GLY A 40 15.82 16.00 -9.15
C GLY A 40 17.21 16.64 -8.98
N ALA A 41 18.06 16.09 -8.11
CA ALA A 41 19.43 16.55 -7.89
C ALA A 41 20.48 15.75 -8.68
N PHE A 42 20.15 14.59 -9.26
CA PHE A 42 21.15 13.68 -9.83
C PHE A 42 20.92 13.22 -11.28
N GLU A 43 19.70 12.99 -11.76
CA GLU A 43 19.50 12.40 -13.11
C GLU A 43 18.21 12.89 -13.77
N ALA A 44 18.35 13.57 -14.91
CA ALA A 44 17.28 13.76 -15.89
C ALA A 44 17.39 12.62 -16.92
N GLU A 45 16.68 11.52 -16.69
CA GLU A 45 16.50 10.46 -17.69
C GLU A 45 15.67 11.00 -18.88
N PRO A 46 15.90 10.47 -20.10
CA PRO A 46 15.33 11.03 -21.32
C PRO A 46 13.80 11.02 -21.33
N GLU A 47 13.23 12.00 -22.03
CA GLU A 47 11.81 12.17 -22.28
C GLU A 47 11.24 10.95 -23.04
N GLU A 48 10.76 9.94 -22.31
CA GLU A 48 9.77 9.04 -22.89
C GLU A 48 8.48 9.84 -23.11
N ASP A 49 8.04 9.89 -24.37
CA ASP A 49 6.84 10.56 -24.84
C ASP A 49 5.63 10.17 -23.99
N LEU A 50 5.35 11.00 -22.97
CA LEU A 50 4.04 11.08 -22.34
C LEU A 50 3.09 11.78 -23.30
N ASP A 51 2.95 11.31 -24.55
CA ASP A 51 1.98 11.78 -25.55
C ASP A 51 0.67 10.98 -25.50
N SER A 52 0.62 9.91 -24.72
CA SER A 52 -0.61 9.18 -24.40
C SER A 52 -1.56 10.03 -23.54
N ASP A 53 -2.81 10.21 -23.98
CA ASP A 53 -3.91 10.77 -23.19
C ASP A 53 -4.32 9.86 -22.01
N ALA A 54 -3.75 8.66 -21.89
CA ALA A 54 -4.00 7.78 -20.77
C ALA A 54 -3.33 8.32 -19.50
N ASN A 55 -4.06 8.28 -18.39
CA ASN A 55 -3.56 8.70 -17.10
C ASN A 55 -2.53 7.67 -16.57
N PRO A 56 -1.23 8.00 -16.49
CA PRO A 56 -0.21 7.05 -16.04
C PRO A 56 -0.26 6.77 -14.52
N VAL A 57 -1.11 7.51 -13.79
CA VAL A 57 -1.41 7.33 -12.37
C VAL A 57 -2.66 6.46 -12.17
N LEU A 58 -3.47 6.23 -13.21
CA LEU A 58 -4.53 5.22 -13.14
C LEU A 58 -3.90 3.83 -13.11
N ASP A 59 -4.56 2.96 -12.37
CA ASP A 59 -4.19 1.55 -12.26
C ASP A 59 -4.70 0.80 -13.51
N ASP A 60 -4.30 1.23 -14.71
CA ASP A 60 -4.57 0.50 -15.95
C ASP A 60 -3.46 -0.54 -16.13
N ASP A 61 -3.84 -1.81 -16.12
CA ASP A 61 -3.04 -3.04 -16.18
C ASP A 61 -2.26 -3.45 -14.92
N TYR A 62 -2.79 -4.49 -14.27
CA TYR A 62 -2.29 -5.15 -13.06
C TYR A 62 -1.04 -6.02 -13.30
N ASP A 63 -0.19 -5.60 -14.25
CA ASP A 63 1.03 -6.32 -14.58
C ASP A 63 2.13 -5.93 -13.58
N SER A 64 2.69 -6.98 -12.97
CA SER A 64 3.77 -7.09 -11.99
C SER A 64 4.52 -5.80 -11.55
N ALA A 65 4.61 -5.61 -10.22
CA ALA A 65 5.47 -4.66 -9.49
C ALA A 65 5.00 -3.19 -9.32
N ARG A 66 3.73 -2.95 -8.98
CA ARG A 66 3.19 -1.60 -8.70
C ARG A 66 3.07 -1.21 -7.22
N ASP A 67 3.63 -1.99 -6.30
CA ASP A 67 3.58 -1.69 -4.86
C ASP A 67 4.62 -0.62 -4.44
N PHE A 68 5.51 -0.25 -5.35
CA PHE A 68 6.37 0.92 -5.19
C PHE A 68 5.58 2.19 -5.47
N ALA A 69 5.93 3.25 -4.77
CA ALA A 69 5.35 4.55 -5.07
C ALA A 69 5.70 4.99 -6.51
N PRO A 70 4.78 5.65 -7.24
CA PRO A 70 4.98 6.10 -8.63
C PRO A 70 6.01 7.25 -8.72
N THR A 71 7.28 6.94 -8.49
CA THR A 71 8.36 7.93 -8.42
C THR A 71 8.83 8.41 -9.80
N SER A 72 8.57 7.66 -10.88
CA SER A 72 8.98 7.97 -12.25
C SER A 72 8.27 9.18 -12.85
N ILE A 73 6.96 9.32 -12.61
CA ILE A 73 6.19 10.50 -13.05
C ILE A 73 6.61 11.72 -12.25
N ILE A 74 6.81 11.52 -10.94
CA ILE A 74 7.11 12.58 -9.99
C ILE A 74 8.50 13.19 -10.25
N SER A 75 9.48 12.40 -10.70
CA SER A 75 10.84 12.86 -10.99
C SER A 75 10.97 13.66 -12.30
N LYS A 76 10.03 13.54 -13.24
CA LYS A 76 10.10 14.21 -14.55
C LYS A 76 9.69 15.69 -14.53
N THR A 77 9.10 16.16 -13.43
CA THR A 77 8.69 17.58 -13.33
C THR A 77 9.86 18.46 -12.89
N ASP A 78 10.17 19.51 -13.64
CA ASP A 78 11.10 20.56 -13.21
C ASP A 78 10.46 21.49 -12.17
N TRP A 79 11.16 21.69 -11.05
CA TRP A 79 10.73 22.57 -9.97
C TRP A 79 11.87 23.49 -9.52
N THR A 80 11.49 24.67 -9.06
CA THR A 80 12.37 25.68 -8.48
C THR A 80 12.81 25.32 -7.06
N ASP A 81 13.89 25.95 -6.58
CA ASP A 81 14.36 25.79 -5.20
C ASP A 81 13.30 26.18 -4.15
N SER A 82 12.49 27.20 -4.45
CA SER A 82 11.36 27.59 -3.59
C SER A 82 10.32 26.47 -3.48
N GLU A 83 10.02 25.79 -4.58
CA GLU A 83 9.10 24.65 -4.60
C GLU A 83 9.71 23.42 -3.89
N ASN A 84 11.02 23.18 -4.04
CA ASN A 84 11.74 22.15 -3.28
C ASN A 84 11.65 22.38 -1.77
N ASN A 85 11.83 23.61 -1.32
CA ASN A 85 11.71 23.98 0.09
C ASN A 85 10.29 23.78 0.63
N LYS A 86 9.26 24.11 -0.18
CA LYS A 86 7.85 23.82 0.18
C LYS A 86 7.59 22.33 0.32
N LEU A 87 8.14 21.52 -0.59
CA LEU A 87 7.99 20.06 -0.53
C LEU A 87 8.72 19.47 0.67
N ASN A 88 9.92 19.95 1.02
CA ASN A 88 10.60 19.58 2.27
C ASN A 88 9.76 19.93 3.51
N HIS A 89 9.15 21.11 3.54
CA HIS A 89 8.25 21.51 4.63
C HIS A 89 7.04 20.58 4.73
N LEU A 90 6.41 20.23 3.61
CA LEU A 90 5.31 19.26 3.57
C LEU A 90 5.75 17.88 4.06
N ALA A 91 6.94 17.41 3.68
CA ALA A 91 7.48 16.15 4.18
C ALA A 91 7.67 16.18 5.70
N ALA A 92 8.17 17.27 6.27
CA ALA A 92 8.30 17.42 7.72
C ALA A 92 6.93 17.39 8.42
N GLN A 93 5.93 18.10 7.87
CA GLN A 93 4.56 18.07 8.41
C GLN A 93 3.93 16.67 8.34
N LEU A 94 4.23 15.89 7.31
CA LEU A 94 3.78 14.50 7.23
C LEU A 94 4.47 13.62 8.28
N GLU A 95 5.75 13.84 8.56
CA GLU A 95 6.46 13.13 9.63
C GLU A 95 5.83 13.38 11.00
N ASP A 96 5.36 14.60 11.27
CA ASP A 96 4.62 14.93 12.50
C ASP A 96 3.28 14.16 12.63
N LEU A 97 2.73 13.67 11.52
CA LEU A 97 1.51 12.85 11.50
C LEU A 97 1.79 11.35 11.69
N HIS A 98 3.06 10.94 11.85
CA HIS A 98 3.40 9.54 12.08
C HIS A 98 2.87 9.01 13.41
N GLY A 99 2.43 7.76 13.38
CA GLY A 99 2.07 6.99 14.56
C GLY A 99 0.58 7.04 14.88
N ILE A 100 0.16 6.08 15.69
CA ILE A 100 -1.25 5.79 15.96
C ILE A 100 -2.02 6.95 16.61
N LYS A 101 -1.34 7.90 17.24
CA LYS A 101 -1.97 9.06 17.89
C LYS A 101 -2.33 10.18 16.89
N HIS A 102 -1.60 10.28 15.79
CA HIS A 102 -1.71 11.38 14.83
C HIS A 102 -2.34 10.93 13.51
N ASP A 103 -2.15 9.66 13.14
CA ASP A 103 -2.77 9.04 11.98
C ASP A 103 -4.10 8.36 12.35
N LEU A 104 -5.20 9.05 12.06
CA LEU A 104 -6.57 8.56 12.28
C LEU A 104 -6.85 7.25 11.54
N LYS A 105 -6.29 7.09 10.33
CA LYS A 105 -6.52 5.90 9.51
C LYS A 105 -5.81 4.68 10.13
N ALA A 106 -4.58 4.86 10.61
CA ALA A 106 -3.88 3.84 11.37
C ALA A 106 -4.60 3.50 12.69
N ALA A 107 -5.09 4.51 13.42
CA ALA A 107 -5.85 4.32 14.67
C ALA A 107 -7.12 3.49 14.46
N GLN A 108 -7.94 3.84 13.48
CA GLN A 108 -9.18 3.11 13.16
C GLN A 108 -8.90 1.69 12.68
N THR A 109 -7.84 1.51 11.89
CA THR A 109 -7.40 0.18 11.45
C THR A 109 -7.00 -0.68 12.62
N PHE A 110 -6.25 -0.13 13.58
CA PHE A 110 -5.92 -0.82 14.82
C PHE A 110 -7.16 -1.21 15.63
N GLU A 111 -8.16 -0.33 15.74
CA GLU A 111 -9.42 -0.64 16.44
C GLU A 111 -10.17 -1.81 15.77
N ILE A 112 -10.29 -1.80 14.44
CA ILE A 112 -10.93 -2.86 13.66
C ILE A 112 -10.20 -4.19 13.87
N ILE A 113 -8.87 -4.19 13.74
CA ILE A 113 -8.03 -5.38 13.92
C ILE A 113 -8.16 -5.92 15.34
N THR A 114 -8.12 -5.04 16.34
CA THR A 114 -8.26 -5.42 17.76
C THR A 114 -9.63 -6.04 18.03
N LYS A 115 -10.70 -5.48 17.46
CA LYS A 115 -12.04 -6.06 17.55
C LYS A 115 -12.08 -7.46 16.95
N TRP A 116 -11.53 -7.65 15.76
CA TRP A 116 -11.51 -8.95 15.08
C TRP A 116 -10.68 -10.00 15.82
N LEU A 117 -9.54 -9.59 16.37
CA LEU A 117 -8.69 -10.44 17.20
C LEU A 117 -9.38 -10.85 18.52
N LYS A 118 -10.26 -10.01 19.08
CA LYS A 118 -11.08 -10.35 20.26
C LYS A 118 -12.18 -11.35 19.92
N GLU A 119 -12.73 -11.26 18.72
CA GLU A 119 -13.73 -12.20 18.21
C GLU A 119 -13.11 -13.54 17.73
N GLY A 120 -11.79 -13.71 17.84
CA GLY A 120 -11.09 -14.95 17.52
C GLY A 120 -10.69 -15.12 16.05
N TYR A 121 -10.75 -14.03 15.26
CA TYR A 121 -10.34 -14.05 13.86
C TYR A 121 -8.87 -13.67 13.68
N ASN A 122 -8.29 -14.12 12.57
CA ASN A 122 -6.96 -13.73 12.10
C ASN A 122 -7.08 -12.77 10.90
N PRO A 123 -6.81 -11.45 11.10
CA PRO A 123 -6.93 -10.44 10.06
C PRO A 123 -5.83 -10.47 8.99
N LEU A 124 -6.21 -10.18 7.74
CA LEU A 124 -5.31 -9.78 6.65
C LEU A 124 -5.54 -8.31 6.30
N VAL A 125 -4.49 -7.50 6.28
CA VAL A 125 -4.52 -6.09 5.89
C VAL A 125 -3.82 -5.91 4.55
N PHE A 126 -4.54 -5.45 3.53
CA PHE A 126 -3.95 -5.12 2.23
C PHE A 126 -3.57 -3.65 2.15
N CYS A 127 -2.32 -3.39 1.81
CA CYS A 127 -1.75 -2.06 1.59
C CYS A 127 -1.35 -1.90 0.12
N ARG A 128 -1.55 -0.72 -0.46
CA ARG A 128 -1.10 -0.44 -1.84
C ARG A 128 0.42 -0.28 -1.93
N PHE A 129 1.01 0.41 -0.95
CA PHE A 129 2.44 0.71 -0.97
C PHE A 129 3.21 -0.06 0.08
N ILE A 130 4.42 -0.46 -0.27
CA ILE A 130 5.38 -1.14 0.61
C ILE A 130 5.64 -0.32 1.88
N LYS A 131 5.87 1.00 1.75
CA LYS A 131 6.06 1.87 2.93
C LYS A 131 4.84 1.93 3.83
N THR A 132 3.63 1.91 3.28
CA THR A 132 2.41 1.82 4.08
C THR A 132 2.33 0.50 4.85
N ALA A 133 2.68 -0.62 4.20
CA ALA A 133 2.69 -1.94 4.83
C ALA A 133 3.69 -2.00 6.00
N ASN A 134 4.92 -1.52 5.77
CA ASN A 134 5.97 -1.49 6.78
C ASN A 134 5.61 -0.57 7.95
N TYR A 135 5.13 0.65 7.67
CA TYR A 135 4.67 1.63 8.68
C TYR A 135 3.57 1.07 9.57
N LEU A 136 2.53 0.45 8.97
CA LEU A 136 1.47 -0.16 9.75
C LEU A 136 1.98 -1.38 10.55
N GLY A 137 2.92 -2.14 9.97
CA GLY A 137 3.57 -3.25 10.64
C GLY A 137 4.28 -2.85 11.92
N GLU A 138 5.03 -1.76 11.90
CA GLU A 138 5.70 -1.21 13.07
C GLU A 138 4.69 -0.82 14.16
N ILE A 139 3.64 -0.07 13.79
CA ILE A 139 2.58 0.36 14.71
C ILE A 139 1.87 -0.82 15.37
N LEU A 140 1.48 -1.82 14.56
CA LEU A 140 0.77 -2.99 15.06
C LEU A 140 1.66 -3.90 15.89
N LYS A 141 2.93 -4.09 15.51
CA LYS A 141 3.89 -4.88 16.31
C LYS A 141 4.11 -4.27 17.70
N GLU A 142 4.25 -2.96 17.77
CA GLU A 142 4.42 -2.25 19.04
C GLU A 142 3.16 -2.35 19.92
N SER A 143 1.98 -2.21 19.31
CA SER A 143 0.70 -2.19 20.00
C SER A 143 0.16 -3.59 20.37
N LEU A 144 0.51 -4.63 19.60
CA LEU A 144 -0.01 -6.00 19.71
C LEU A 144 1.07 -7.02 20.10
N LYS A 145 1.80 -6.77 21.20
CA LYS A 145 2.95 -7.60 21.66
C LYS A 145 2.69 -9.11 21.84
N LYS A 146 1.43 -9.55 21.92
CA LYS A 146 1.03 -10.96 22.12
C LYS A 146 0.53 -11.64 20.84
N ILE A 147 0.53 -10.92 19.71
CA ILE A 147 -0.01 -11.38 18.44
C ILE A 147 1.15 -11.48 17.46
N ASN A 148 1.17 -12.54 16.64
CA ASN A 148 2.16 -12.65 15.58
C ASN A 148 1.76 -11.72 14.43
N VAL A 149 2.44 -10.58 14.30
CA VAL A 149 2.21 -9.60 13.24
C VAL A 149 3.33 -9.73 12.21
N GLN A 150 2.98 -10.10 10.97
CA GLN A 150 3.93 -10.21 9.86
C GLN A 150 3.60 -9.24 8.74
N VAL A 151 4.66 -8.74 8.10
CA VAL A 151 4.57 -7.89 6.91
C VAL A 151 5.20 -8.65 5.75
N VAL A 152 4.47 -8.75 4.65
CA VAL A 152 4.88 -9.47 3.45
C VAL A 152 4.71 -8.54 2.25
N THR A 153 5.80 -8.24 1.57
CA THR A 153 5.78 -7.33 0.41
C THR A 153 6.49 -7.95 -0.78
N SER A 154 6.51 -7.22 -1.90
CA SER A 154 7.32 -7.57 -3.07
C SER A 154 8.82 -7.35 -2.87
N GLU A 155 9.27 -6.75 -1.76
CA GLU A 155 10.70 -6.69 -1.41
C GLU A 155 11.24 -8.06 -0.98
N ASP A 156 10.38 -8.94 -0.48
CA ASP A 156 10.76 -10.28 -0.08
C ASP A 156 10.83 -11.21 -1.31
N PRO A 157 11.92 -11.96 -1.51
CA PRO A 157 11.98 -13.05 -2.49
C PRO A 157 10.89 -14.11 -2.24
N ASP A 158 10.46 -14.80 -3.29
CA ASP A 158 9.32 -15.73 -3.23
C ASP A 158 9.48 -16.86 -2.19
N GLU A 159 10.69 -17.40 -2.03
CA GLU A 159 10.98 -18.44 -1.02
C GLU A 159 10.84 -17.89 0.40
N ILE A 160 11.35 -16.69 0.64
CA ILE A 160 11.25 -15.99 1.94
C ILE A 160 9.79 -15.66 2.23
N ARG A 161 9.04 -15.22 1.21
CA ARG A 161 7.61 -14.93 1.30
C ARG A 161 6.81 -16.14 1.78
N LYS A 162 7.02 -17.30 1.15
CA LYS A 162 6.36 -18.56 1.53
C LYS A 162 6.73 -18.97 2.95
N SER A 163 8.02 -18.95 3.27
CA SER A 163 8.52 -19.31 4.60
C SER A 163 7.91 -18.45 5.73
N ARG A 164 7.85 -17.12 5.55
CA ARG A 164 7.23 -16.21 6.53
C ARG A 164 5.74 -16.48 6.72
N ILE A 165 5.04 -16.79 5.62
CA ILE A 165 3.61 -17.11 5.68
C ILE A 165 3.42 -18.44 6.42
N ASP A 166 4.18 -19.49 6.09
CA ASP A 166 4.09 -20.80 6.75
C ASP A 166 4.40 -20.70 8.25
N GLU A 167 5.44 -19.96 8.63
CA GLU A 167 5.77 -19.70 10.03
C GLU A 167 4.62 -18.99 10.75
N MET A 168 4.06 -17.94 10.14
CA MET A 168 2.92 -17.22 10.69
C MET A 168 1.70 -18.13 10.82
N LEU A 169 1.44 -19.02 9.86
CA LEU A 169 0.32 -19.94 9.87
C LEU A 169 0.35 -20.91 11.06
N SER A 170 1.52 -21.19 11.64
CA SER A 170 1.63 -21.98 12.87
C SER A 170 1.07 -21.29 14.13
N SER A 171 1.01 -19.95 14.13
CA SER A 171 0.59 -19.17 15.29
C SER A 171 -0.94 -19.12 15.44
N PRO A 172 -1.51 -19.31 16.64
CA PRO A 172 -2.98 -19.32 16.83
C PRO A 172 -3.61 -17.93 16.66
N ARG A 173 -2.89 -16.87 17.02
CA ARG A 173 -3.34 -15.47 16.87
C ARG A 173 -2.34 -14.70 16.02
N LYS A 174 -2.78 -14.25 14.84
CA LYS A 174 -1.93 -13.61 13.85
C LYS A 174 -2.63 -12.49 13.09
N VAL A 175 -1.82 -11.56 12.61
CA VAL A 175 -2.21 -10.50 11.68
C VAL A 175 -1.19 -10.49 10.55
N LEU A 176 -1.68 -10.61 9.32
CA LEU A 176 -0.85 -10.44 8.13
C LEU A 176 -1.10 -9.05 7.56
N ILE A 177 -0.04 -8.32 7.24
CA ILE A 177 -0.09 -7.11 6.44
C ILE A 177 0.64 -7.41 5.14
N ALA A 178 0.01 -7.14 4.01
CA ALA A 178 0.61 -7.44 2.73
C ALA A 178 0.28 -6.45 1.63
N THR A 179 1.11 -6.48 0.60
CA THR A 179 0.83 -5.81 -0.67
C THR A 179 0.28 -6.82 -1.69
N ASP A 180 0.23 -6.46 -2.97
CA ASP A 180 -0.41 -7.24 -4.03
C ASP A 180 0.38 -8.49 -4.47
N CYS A 181 1.58 -8.67 -3.90
CA CYS A 181 2.50 -9.78 -4.15
C CYS A 181 2.01 -11.17 -3.65
N LEU A 182 0.80 -11.25 -3.11
CA LEU A 182 0.19 -12.51 -2.62
C LEU A 182 -0.61 -13.27 -3.67
N SER A 183 -0.68 -12.77 -4.91
CA SER A 183 -1.63 -13.21 -5.93
C SER A 183 -1.26 -14.51 -6.67
N GLU A 184 -0.05 -15.05 -6.50
CA GLU A 184 0.35 -16.29 -7.18
C GLU A 184 0.75 -17.38 -6.17
N GLY A 185 -0.11 -18.40 -6.03
CA GLY A 185 0.26 -19.69 -5.44
C GLY A 185 0.15 -19.85 -3.92
N ILE A 186 -0.37 -18.87 -3.18
CA ILE A 186 -0.55 -18.98 -1.71
C ILE A 186 -2.04 -19.02 -1.34
N ASN A 187 -2.51 -20.18 -0.87
CA ASN A 187 -3.89 -20.33 -0.42
C ASN A 187 -4.05 -19.82 1.03
N LEU A 188 -4.45 -18.55 1.17
CA LEU A 188 -4.62 -17.88 2.46
C LEU A 188 -6.03 -18.03 3.06
N GLN A 189 -7.01 -18.54 2.30
CA GLN A 189 -8.43 -18.53 2.68
C GLN A 189 -8.76 -19.47 3.85
N ASP A 190 -7.99 -20.55 4.03
CA ASP A 190 -8.28 -21.55 5.06
C ASP A 190 -7.86 -21.11 6.47
N GLN A 191 -7.07 -20.04 6.59
CA GLN A 191 -6.41 -19.63 7.84
C GLN A 191 -6.64 -18.15 8.22
N LEU A 192 -7.00 -17.30 7.24
CA LEU A 192 -7.32 -15.88 7.43
C LEU A 192 -8.78 -15.62 7.06
N GLN A 193 -9.54 -15.08 8.02
CA GLN A 193 -11.01 -15.04 7.93
C GLN A 193 -11.58 -13.63 7.73
N ARG A 194 -10.82 -12.59 8.04
CA ARG A 194 -11.26 -11.20 7.92
C ARG A 194 -10.22 -10.36 7.21
N PHE A 195 -10.70 -9.48 6.34
CA PHE A 195 -9.88 -8.73 5.42
C PHE A 195 -10.15 -7.24 5.59
N CYS A 196 -9.10 -6.49 5.92
CA CYS A 196 -9.12 -5.04 5.97
C CYS A 196 -8.31 -4.50 4.80
N ILE A 197 -8.81 -3.46 4.12
CA ILE A 197 -8.10 -2.85 3.01
C ILE A 197 -7.78 -1.39 3.35
N MET A 198 -6.50 -1.05 3.27
CA MET A 198 -5.90 0.24 3.59
C MET A 198 -5.67 1.08 2.32
N THR A 199 -6.66 1.17 1.43
CA THR A 199 -6.56 1.90 0.16
C THR A 199 -7.56 3.06 0.10
N CYS A 200 -7.28 4.06 -0.76
CA CYS A 200 -8.19 5.19 -0.97
C CYS A 200 -9.26 4.98 -2.08
N ARG A 201 -9.30 3.80 -2.70
CA ARG A 201 -10.43 3.36 -3.54
C ARG A 201 -10.58 1.84 -3.47
N GLY A 202 -11.85 1.41 -3.47
CA GLY A 202 -12.26 0.02 -3.31
C GLY A 202 -11.56 -0.94 -4.27
N THR A 203 -10.84 -1.91 -3.72
CA THR A 203 -10.28 -3.01 -4.48
C THR A 203 -11.22 -4.21 -4.37
N GLN A 204 -12.21 -4.27 -5.25
CA GLN A 204 -12.98 -5.49 -5.53
C GLN A 204 -12.09 -6.56 -6.21
N THR A 205 -10.96 -6.14 -6.81
CA THR A 205 -10.10 -6.94 -7.71
C THR A 205 -8.98 -7.72 -7.02
N ALA A 206 -8.38 -7.24 -5.93
CA ALA A 206 -7.39 -8.01 -5.15
C ALA A 206 -7.96 -9.37 -4.68
N TRP A 207 -9.28 -9.41 -4.48
CA TRP A 207 -10.02 -10.64 -4.16
C TRP A 207 -10.27 -11.56 -5.36
N ASN A 208 -10.31 -11.04 -6.60
CA ASN A 208 -10.49 -11.87 -7.79
C ASN A 208 -9.27 -12.77 -8.02
N SER A 209 -8.06 -12.30 -7.75
CA SER A 209 -6.84 -13.12 -7.82
C SER A 209 -6.78 -14.18 -6.72
N VAL A 210 -7.13 -13.81 -5.48
CA VAL A 210 -7.24 -14.76 -4.35
C VAL A 210 -8.35 -15.80 -4.57
N LYS A 211 -9.40 -15.48 -5.35
CA LYS A 211 -10.43 -16.43 -5.79
C LYS A 211 -9.99 -17.32 -6.93
N ALA A 212 -9.22 -16.81 -7.89
CA ALA A 212 -8.83 -17.53 -9.09
C ALA A 212 -7.99 -18.78 -8.79
N GLY A 213 -7.23 -18.78 -7.69
CA GLY A 213 -6.49 -19.97 -7.22
C GLY A 213 -7.34 -21.10 -6.63
N SER A 214 -8.68 -20.95 -6.53
CA SER A 214 -9.57 -21.89 -5.82
C SER A 214 -10.43 -22.78 -6.75
N THR A 215 -10.14 -22.88 -8.04
CA THR A 215 -10.83 -23.85 -8.92
C THR A 215 -10.23 -25.26 -8.81
N ALA A 216 -10.13 -25.81 -7.60
CA ALA A 216 -9.96 -27.25 -7.40
C ALA A 216 -10.40 -27.63 -5.98
N THR A 217 -11.49 -28.41 -5.92
CA THR A 217 -11.87 -29.35 -4.85
C THR A 217 -12.04 -28.81 -3.41
N ASP A 218 -13.28 -28.75 -2.92
CA ASP A 218 -13.75 -29.63 -1.84
C ASP A 218 -15.08 -29.12 -1.24
N SER A 219 -16.11 -29.94 -1.42
CA SER A 219 -17.50 -29.71 -1.03
C SER A 219 -17.78 -30.30 0.35
N ARG A 220 -17.20 -29.78 1.44
CA ARG A 220 -17.64 -30.11 2.81
C ARG A 220 -16.94 -29.29 3.91
N ARG A 221 -17.31 -28.01 4.08
CA ARG A 221 -17.17 -27.27 5.36
C ARG A 221 -18.04 -26.02 5.30
N LYS A 222 -18.83 -25.75 6.34
CA LYS A 222 -19.60 -24.51 6.52
C LYS A 222 -18.59 -23.34 6.62
N ARG A 223 -18.19 -22.77 5.48
CA ARG A 223 -17.24 -21.66 5.40
C ARG A 223 -17.93 -20.38 5.90
N SER A 224 -17.46 -19.82 7.02
CA SER A 224 -17.81 -18.45 7.41
C SER A 224 -17.35 -17.50 6.30
N ARG A 225 -18.28 -16.72 5.73
CA ARG A 225 -17.94 -15.79 4.65
C ARG A 225 -16.93 -14.75 5.17
N PRO A 226 -15.91 -14.38 4.38
CA PRO A 226 -14.98 -13.33 4.77
C PRO A 226 -15.71 -12.00 4.98
N ILE A 227 -15.41 -11.32 6.08
CA ILE A 227 -15.96 -9.99 6.39
C ILE A 227 -14.94 -8.94 5.96
N PHE A 228 -15.43 -7.94 5.24
CA PHE A 228 -14.62 -6.91 4.62
C PHE A 228 -14.82 -5.56 5.32
N CYS A 229 -13.75 -4.83 5.55
CA CYS A 229 -13.80 -3.46 6.05
C CYS A 229 -12.77 -2.60 5.30
N MET A 230 -13.23 -1.49 4.72
CA MET A 230 -12.33 -0.46 4.23
C MET A 230 -11.95 0.44 5.38
N ALA A 231 -10.66 0.74 5.51
CA ALA A 231 -10.22 1.77 6.44
C ALA A 231 -10.89 3.11 6.05
N PRO A 232 -11.30 3.93 7.02
CA PRO A 232 -12.01 5.16 6.70
C PRO A 232 -11.14 6.09 5.87
N THR A 233 -11.74 6.70 4.85
CA THR A 233 -11.11 7.79 4.11
C THR A 233 -11.11 9.02 5.00
N ILE A 234 -9.97 9.69 5.13
CA ILE A 234 -9.88 11.03 5.73
C ILE A 234 -10.87 11.92 4.95
N PRO A 235 -11.78 12.64 5.61
CA PRO A 235 -12.80 13.46 4.96
C PRO A 235 -12.22 14.59 4.10
#